data_AF-S6VLL9-F1
#
_entry.id   AF-S6VLL9-F1
#
_cell.length_a   1.000
_cell.length_b   1.000
_cell.length_c   1.000
_cell.angle_alpha   90.00
_cell.angle_beta   90.00
_cell.angle_gamma   90.00
#
_symmetry.space_group_name_H-M   'P 1'
#
loop_
_entity.id
_entity.type
_entity.pdbx_description
1 polymer ?
#
loop_
_entity_poly.entity_id
_entity_poly.type
_entity_poly.pdbx_seq_one_letter_code
_entity_poly.pdbx_strand_id
1 'polypeptide(L)' 'NTPVLMITADASANAQRELKEAGATAILIKPIQVPVFLALLDQYLPEPV' A
#
# COMPACT_ATOMS: atom_id res chain seq x y z
N ASN A 1 -16.15 1.76 1.79
CA ASN A 1 -14.78 2.24 2.06
C ASN A 1 -13.84 1.28 1.35
N THR A 2 -13.34 1.64 0.17
CA THR A 2 -12.51 0.75 -0.65
C THR A 2 -11.05 0.97 -0.28
N PRO A 3 -10.30 -0.05 0.19
CA PRO A 3 -8.88 0.10 0.50
C PRO A 3 -8.08 0.54 -0.74
N VAL A 4 -7.18 1.51 -0.57
CA VAL A 4 -6.31 2.02 -1.63
C VAL A 4 -4.86 1.72 -1.28
N LEU A 5 -4.24 0.84 -2.06
CA LEU A 5 -2.81 0.55 -1.98
C LEU A 5 -2.06 1.40 -3.01
N MET A 6 -1.17 2.27 -2.55
CA MET A 6 -0.31 3.07 -3.42
C MET A 6 1.03 2.36 -3.65
N ILE A 7 1.50 2.32 -4.89
CA ILE A 7 2.81 1.78 -5.27
C ILE A 7 3.64 2.90 -5.91
N THR A 8 4.74 3.29 -5.26
CA THR A 8 5.57 4.43 -5.71
C THR A 8 7.05 4.07 -5.80
N ALA A 9 7.80 4.76 -6.65
CA ALA A 9 9.27 4.70 -6.65
C ALA A 9 9.88 5.72 -5.67
N ASP A 10 9.09 6.71 -5.26
CA ASP A 10 9.53 7.75 -4.35
C ASP A 10 9.47 7.26 -2.90
N ALA A 11 10.64 6.97 -2.34
CA ALA A 11 10.81 6.51 -0.98
C ALA A 11 10.87 7.64 0.05
N SER A 12 10.75 8.91 -0.37
CA SER A 12 10.88 10.05 0.52
C SER A 12 9.76 10.09 1.56
N ALA A 13 10.12 10.55 2.78
CA ALA A 13 9.15 10.70 3.85
C ALA A 13 8.04 11.70 3.50
N ASN A 14 8.34 12.71 2.68
CA ASN A 14 7.37 13.71 2.26
C ASN A 14 6.30 13.10 1.34
N ALA A 15 6.70 12.35 0.32
CA ALA A 15 5.77 11.66 -0.57
C ALA A 15 4.90 10.66 0.21
N GLN A 16 5.47 9.92 1.16
CA GLN A 16 4.69 9.00 2.00
C GLN A 16 3.63 9.73 2.84
N ARG A 17 3.95 10.92 3.36
CA ARG A 17 2.99 11.74 4.11
C ARG A 17 1.87 12.25 3.20
N GLU A 18 2.20 12.82 2.05
CA GLU A 18 1.23 13.33 1.08
C GLU A 18 0.26 12.23 0.62
N LEU A 19 0.78 11.03 0.36
CA LEU A 19 -0.04 9.88 -0.02
C LEU A 19 -0.98 9.43 1.10
N LYS A 20 -0.54 9.46 2.37
CA LYS A 20 -1.41 9.18 3.52
C LYS A 20 -2.50 10.24 3.67
N GLU A 21 -2.15 11.51 3.55
CA GLU A 21 -3.09 12.64 3.62
C GLU A 21 -4.12 12.59 2.47
N ALA A 22 -3.73 12.10 1.30
CA ALA A 22 -4.62 11.87 0.16
C ALA A 22 -5.57 10.67 0.34
N GLY A 23 -5.45 9.90 1.43
CA GLY A 23 -6.32 8.77 1.74
C GLY A 23 -5.80 7.40 1.34
N ALA A 24 -4.51 7.25 1.05
CA ALA A 24 -3.92 5.93 0.85
C ALA A 24 -4.03 5.10 2.14
N THR A 25 -4.57 3.89 2.02
CA THR A 25 -4.68 2.93 3.12
C THR A 25 -3.32 2.31 3.43
N ALA A 26 -2.54 2.00 2.39
CA ALA A 26 -1.19 1.47 2.50
C ALA A 26 -0.31 1.99 1.35
N ILE A 27 1.01 1.99 1.57
CA ILE A 27 2.01 2.47 0.60
C ILE A 27 3.11 1.42 0.48
N LEU A 28 3.46 1.03 -0.74
CA LEU A 28 4.61 0.18 -1.09
C LEU A 28 5.60 0.94 -1.96
N ILE A 29 6.89 0.77 -1.63
CA ILE A 29 7.99 1.32 -2.41
C ILE A 29 8.48 0.27 -3.41
N LYS A 30 8.75 0.69 -4.65
CA LYS A 30 9.37 -0.14 -5.68
C LYS A 30 10.88 -0.32 -5.39
N PRO A 31 11.47 -1.50 -5.62
CA PRO A 31 10.84 -2.71 -6.16
C PRO A 31 9.93 -3.41 -5.15
N ILE A 32 8.85 -4.00 -5.65
CA ILE A 32 7.86 -4.66 -4.80
C ILE A 32 8.43 -5.99 -4.30
N GLN A 33 8.50 -6.13 -2.97
CA GLN A 33 8.76 -7.43 -2.36
C GLN A 33 7.46 -8.24 -2.34
N VAL A 34 7.40 -9.30 -3.15
CA VAL A 34 6.20 -10.15 -3.31
C VAL A 34 5.62 -10.62 -1.97
N PRO A 35 6.40 -11.08 -0.98
CA PRO A 35 5.84 -11.50 0.31
C PRO A 35 5.11 -10.38 1.06
N VAL A 36 5.65 -9.15 1.01
CA VAL A 36 5.04 -7.98 1.66
C VAL A 36 3.75 -7.58 0.96
N PHE A 37 3.75 -7.63 -0.37
CA PHE A 37 2.56 -7.35 -1.17
C PHE A 37 1.42 -8.35 -0.88
N LEU A 38 1.72 -9.65 -0.86
CA LEU A 38 0.72 -10.67 -0.56
C LEU A 38 0.16 -10.52 0.86
N ALA A 39 1.00 -10.27 1.86
CA ALA A 39 0.55 -10.03 3.23
C ALA A 39 -0.40 -8.82 3.35
N LEU A 40 -0.21 -7.78 2.52
CA LEU A 40 -1.12 -6.65 2.45
C LEU A 40 -2.45 -7.01 1.77
N LEU A 41 -2.41 -7.83 0.71
CA LEU A 41 -3.65 -8.32 0.08
C LEU A 41 -4.47 -9.15 1.08
N ASP A 42 -3.85 -10.05 1.83
CA ASP A 42 -4.54 -10.85 2.84
C ASP A 42 -5.22 -9.99 3.92
N GLN A 43 -4.62 -8.84 4.26
CA GLN A 43 -5.18 -7.91 5.24
C GLN A 43 -6.41 -7.15 4.73
N TYR A 44 -6.45 -6.79 3.44
CA TYR A 44 -7.47 -5.88 2.89
C TYR A 44 -8.45 -6.53 1.92
N LEU A 45 -8.13 -7.72 1.41
CA LEU A 45 -8.94 -8.51 0.50
C LEU A 45 -8.95 -9.98 0.97
N PRO A 46 -9.54 -10.26 2.14
CA PRO A 46 -9.66 -11.64 2.61
C PRO A 46 -10.51 -12.45 1.62
N GLU A 47 -10.10 -13.69 1.36
CA GLU A 47 -10.88 -14.59 0.52
C GLU A 47 -12.25 -14.89 1.17
N PRO A 48 -13.34 -14.92 0.38
CA PRO A 48 -14.64 -15.34 0.89
C PRO A 48 -14.58 -16.79 1.38
N VAL A 49 -15.20 -17.05 2.55
CA VAL A 49 -15.46 -18.40 3.07
C VAL A 49 -16.66 -19.07 2.42
#